data_AF-A0A496L706-F1
#
_entry.id   AF-A0A496L706-F1
#
_cell.length_a   1.000
_cell.length_b   1.000
_cell.length_c   1.000
_cell.angle_alpha   90.00
_cell.angle_beta   90.00
_cell.angle_gamma   90.00
#
_symmetry.space_group_name_H-M   'P 1'
#
loop_
_entity.id
_entity.type
_entity.pdbx_description
1 polymer ?
#
loop_
_entity_poly.entity_id
_entity_poly.type
_entity_poly.pdbx_seq_one_letter_code
_entity_poly.pdbx_strand_id
1 'polypeptide(L)'
;MKQQRAGTIDFLTKEEGGRRQPPTDGVYYATTHIEQLPQPDWSIVITFDEPLKEDEYSALCKVRFLFEHAPDYILDELQEMKVYEGGKIVGKIVFG
;
A
#
# COMPACT_ATOMS: atom_id res chain seq x y z
N MET A 1 2.69 2.59 19.71
CA MET A 1 2.16 3.01 18.38
C MET A 1 2.64 2.00 17.36
N LYS A 2 1.79 1.52 16.46
CA LYS A 2 2.24 0.69 15.32
C LYS A 2 3.16 1.54 14.46
N GLN A 3 4.28 0.96 13.99
CA GLN A 3 5.18 1.67 13.11
C GLN A 3 4.45 2.00 11.81
N GLN A 4 4.77 3.16 11.24
CA GLN A 4 4.27 3.55 9.93
C GLN A 4 5.40 4.18 9.13
N ARG A 5 5.42 3.94 7.83
CA ARG A 5 6.39 4.55 6.92
C ARG A 5 5.68 5.41 5.88
N ALA A 6 6.21 6.60 5.64
CA ALA A 6 5.73 7.49 4.61
C ALA A 6 6.23 7.05 3.23
N GLY A 7 5.41 7.23 2.22
CA GLY A 7 5.76 6.95 0.82
C GLY A 7 4.74 7.54 -0.14
N THR A 8 4.95 7.27 -1.42
CA THR A 8 3.99 7.61 -2.48
C THR A 8 3.40 6.32 -3.01
N ILE A 9 2.08 6.21 -3.01
CA ILE A 9 1.39 5.13 -3.72
C ILE A 9 1.08 5.57 -5.14
N ASP A 10 1.32 4.69 -6.10
CA ASP A 10 0.91 4.79 -7.49
C ASP A 10 -0.03 3.61 -7.80
N PHE A 11 -1.30 3.90 -8.04
CA PHE A 11 -2.31 2.93 -8.45
C PHE A 11 -2.20 2.62 -9.94
N LEU A 12 -2.41 1.37 -10.30
CA LEU A 12 -2.60 0.98 -11.69
C LEU A 12 -3.92 1.55 -12.20
N THR A 13 -3.88 2.08 -13.42
CA THR A 13 -5.09 2.46 -14.17
C THR A 13 -5.93 1.23 -14.50
N LYS A 14 -7.18 1.48 -14.90
CA LYS A 14 -8.07 0.40 -15.37
C LYS A 14 -7.48 -0.33 -16.58
N GLU A 15 -6.83 0.41 -17.48
CA GLU A 15 -6.19 -0.11 -18.69
C GLU A 15 -4.98 -1.00 -18.36
N GLU A 16 -4.31 -0.75 -17.25
CA GLU A 16 -3.22 -1.57 -16.70
C GLU A 16 -3.73 -2.75 -15.86
N GLY A 17 -5.05 -2.91 -15.71
CA GLY A 17 -5.67 -4.00 -14.95
C GLY A 17 -5.92 -3.69 -13.47
N GLY A 18 -5.78 -2.43 -13.06
CA GLY A 18 -6.09 -1.93 -11.73
C GLY A 18 -7.59 -1.79 -11.45
N ARG A 19 -7.92 -0.97 -10.45
CA ARG A 19 -9.31 -0.71 -10.09
C ARG A 19 -10.02 0.10 -11.18
N ARG A 20 -11.35 0.01 -11.23
CA ARG A 20 -12.16 0.85 -12.14
C ARG A 20 -12.00 2.34 -11.82
N GLN A 21 -11.83 2.67 -10.54
CA GLN A 21 -11.57 4.00 -10.00
C GLN A 21 -10.64 3.87 -8.78
N PRO A 22 -9.75 4.87 -8.55
CA PRO A 22 -8.87 4.90 -7.38
C PRO A 22 -9.69 4.96 -6.07
N PRO A 23 -9.12 4.52 -4.93
CA PRO A 23 -9.77 4.67 -3.63
C PRO A 23 -9.89 6.15 -3.25
N THR A 24 -11.11 6.64 -3.06
CA THR A 24 -11.37 8.05 -2.72
C THR A 24 -11.52 8.29 -1.21
N ASP A 25 -11.63 7.22 -0.41
CA ASP A 25 -11.61 7.31 1.05
C ASP A 25 -10.20 7.62 1.56
N GLY A 26 -10.06 8.38 2.64
CA GLY A 26 -8.74 8.71 3.23
C GLY A 26 -7.96 7.51 3.79
N VAL A 27 -8.59 6.33 3.90
CA VAL A 27 -7.97 5.09 4.38
C VAL A 27 -8.30 3.95 3.42
N TYR A 28 -7.27 3.18 3.08
CA TYR A 28 -7.35 2.08 2.15
C TYR A 28 -6.73 0.81 2.74
N TYR A 29 -7.46 -0.31 2.64
CA TYR A 29 -7.06 -1.61 3.18
C TYR A 29 -6.69 -2.54 2.03
N ALA A 30 -5.51 -3.14 2.10
CA ALA A 30 -4.97 -3.98 1.04
C ALA A 30 -4.09 -5.10 1.61
N THR A 31 -3.51 -5.92 0.72
CA THR A 31 -2.46 -6.87 1.07
C THR A 31 -1.15 -6.55 0.35
N THR A 32 -0.05 -7.08 0.87
CA THR A 32 1.27 -7.05 0.25
C THR A 32 1.95 -8.41 0.38
N HIS A 33 2.96 -8.62 -0.46
CA HIS A 33 3.83 -9.80 -0.46
C HIS A 33 5.28 -9.35 -0.36
N ILE A 34 5.97 -9.77 0.71
CA ILE A 34 7.33 -9.35 1.05
C ILE A 34 8.19 -10.61 1.15
N GLU A 35 8.91 -10.93 0.06
CA GLU A 35 9.68 -12.18 -0.10
C GLU A 35 10.80 -12.35 0.95
N GLN A 36 11.26 -11.27 1.58
CA GLN A 36 12.29 -11.30 2.61
C GLN A 36 11.80 -11.90 3.94
N LEU A 37 10.49 -12.05 4.12
CA LEU A 37 9.89 -12.53 5.37
C LEU A 37 9.57 -14.04 5.31
N PRO A 38 9.68 -14.78 6.44
CA PRO A 38 9.25 -16.17 6.53
C PRO A 38 7.75 -16.38 6.24
N GLN A 39 6.93 -15.42 6.66
CA GLN A 39 5.52 -15.31 6.28
C GLN A 39 5.41 -14.06 5.39
N PRO A 40 5.28 -14.20 4.06
CA PRO A 40 5.46 -13.07 3.15
C PRO A 40 4.19 -12.24 2.96
N ASP A 41 3.01 -12.83 3.17
CA ASP A 41 1.73 -12.18 2.90
C ASP A 41 1.18 -11.46 4.14
N TRP A 42 0.91 -10.17 4.01
CA TRP A 42 0.41 -9.33 5.10
C TRP A 42 -0.70 -8.38 4.67
N SER A 43 -1.67 -8.16 5.56
CA SER A 43 -2.63 -7.07 5.42
C SER A 43 -2.01 -5.75 5.88
N ILE A 44 -2.19 -4.71 5.06
CA ILE A 44 -1.68 -3.37 5.29
C ILE A 44 -2.82 -2.36 5.35
N VAL A 45 -2.58 -1.26 6.06
CA VAL A 45 -3.43 -0.08 6.07
C VAL A 45 -2.63 1.06 5.49
N ILE A 46 -3.19 1.68 4.45
CA ILE A 46 -2.63 2.84 3.77
C ILE A 46 -3.52 4.03 4.13
N THR A 47 -2.95 5.07 4.73
CA THR A 47 -3.66 6.31 5.04
C THR A 47 -3.11 7.39 4.14
N PHE A 48 -3.97 8.04 3.37
CA PHE A 48 -3.57 9.12 2.48
C PHE A 48 -3.44 10.43 3.26
N ASP A 49 -2.43 11.24 2.90
CA ASP A 49 -2.29 12.58 3.49
C ASP A 49 -3.44 13.50 3.03
N GLU A 50 -3.85 13.35 1.76
CA GLU A 50 -5.07 13.93 1.19
C GLU A 50 -5.85 12.83 0.42
N PRO A 51 -7.19 12.82 0.45
CA PRO A 51 -7.97 11.86 -0.32
C PRO A 51 -7.73 12.00 -1.83
N LEU A 52 -7.61 10.88 -2.55
CA LEU A 52 -7.50 10.88 -4.01
C LEU A 52 -8.81 11.36 -4.66
N LYS A 53 -8.68 12.15 -5.73
CA LYS A 53 -9.79 12.42 -6.66
C LYS A 53 -9.93 11.31 -7.69
N GLU A 54 -11.08 11.26 -8.38
CA GLU A 54 -11.40 10.16 -9.32
C GLU A 54 -10.41 10.01 -10.49
N ASP A 55 -9.68 11.07 -10.84
CA ASP A 55 -8.70 11.14 -11.92
C ASP A 55 -7.24 11.11 -11.44
N GLU A 56 -7.02 11.03 -10.12
CA GLU A 56 -5.68 10.95 -9.52
C GLU A 56 -5.33 9.49 -9.23
N TYR A 57 -4.14 9.05 -9.67
CA TYR A 57 -3.65 7.69 -9.45
C TYR A 57 -2.44 7.65 -8.52
N SER A 58 -1.99 8.80 -8.03
CA SER A 58 -0.83 8.89 -7.14
C SER A 58 -1.15 9.73 -5.92
N ALA A 59 -0.71 9.31 -4.74
CA ALA A 59 -0.90 10.06 -3.51
C ALA A 59 0.23 9.83 -2.50
N LEU A 60 0.50 10.87 -1.70
CA LEU A 60 1.31 10.73 -0.50
C LEU A 60 0.52 9.94 0.55
N CYS A 61 1.21 9.00 1.21
CA CYS A 61 0.56 8.11 2.15
C CYS A 61 1.50 7.69 3.29
N LYS A 62 0.89 7.12 4.32
CA LYS A 62 1.57 6.36 5.37
C LYS A 62 1.04 4.93 5.35
N VAL A 63 1.95 3.97 5.32
CA VAL A 63 1.62 2.54 5.37
C VAL A 63 2.04 1.95 6.70
N ARG A 64 1.22 1.02 7.20
CA ARG A 64 1.53 0.16 8.34
C ARG A 64 0.90 -1.21 8.16
N PHE A 65 1.39 -2.20 8.89
CA PHE A 65 0.66 -3.47 8.97
C PHE A 65 -0.65 -3.33 9.76
N LEU A 66 -1.62 -4.17 9.41
CA LEU A 66 -2.91 -4.22 10.09
C LEU A 66 -2.78 -4.87 11.47
N PHE A 67 -1.96 -5.93 11.59
CA PHE A 67 -1.82 -6.75 12.80
C PHE A 67 -0.68 -6.25 13.71
N GLU A 68 -0.79 -6.51 15.02
CA GLU A 68 0.20 -6.05 16.03
C GLU A 68 1.51 -6.84 16.02
N HIS A 69 1.48 -8.11 15.64
CA HIS A 69 2.63 -9.01 15.61
C HIS A 69 3.33 -9.01 14.25
N ALA A 70 2.97 -8.08 13.37
CA ALA A 70 3.56 -7.98 12.05
C ALA A 70 5.01 -7.47 12.15
N PRO A 71 5.89 -7.85 11.22
CA PRO A 71 7.31 -7.51 11.25
C PRO A 71 7.53 -6.05 10.79
N ASP A 72 7.08 -5.09 11.60
CA ASP A 72 7.12 -3.65 11.33
C ASP A 72 8.50 -3.15 10.87
N TYR A 73 9.60 -3.75 11.38
CA TYR A 73 10.98 -3.39 11.03
C TYR A 73 11.27 -3.43 9.51
N ILE A 74 10.63 -4.35 8.78
CA ILE A 74 10.88 -4.53 7.35
C ILE A 74 10.44 -3.31 6.54
N LEU A 75 9.48 -2.54 7.07
CA LEU A 75 8.99 -1.35 6.39
C LEU A 75 10.11 -0.35 6.14
N ASP A 76 11.09 -0.21 7.04
CA ASP A 76 12.23 0.71 6.90
C ASP A 76 13.30 0.22 5.91
N GLU A 77 13.31 -1.08 5.59
CA GLU A 77 14.31 -1.69 4.71
C GLU A 77 13.86 -1.70 3.23
N LEU A 78 12.55 -1.64 2.99
CA LEU A 78 12.00 -1.70 1.63
C LEU A 78 12.22 -0.40 0.86
N GLN A 79 12.54 -0.49 -0.43
CA GLN A 79 12.52 0.66 -1.35
C GLN A 79 11.14 0.84 -1.99
N GLU A 80 10.46 -0.28 -2.26
CA GLU A 80 9.12 -0.30 -2.82
C GLU A 80 8.32 -1.49 -2.26
N MET A 81 7.01 -1.38 -2.36
CA MET A 81 6.07 -2.39 -1.91
C MET A 81 4.91 -2.52 -2.91
N LYS A 82 4.68 -3.72 -3.44
CA LYS A 82 3.50 -3.98 -4.28
C LYS A 82 2.25 -4.06 -3.42
N VAL A 83 1.17 -3.49 -3.92
CA VAL A 83 -0.15 -3.45 -3.26
C VAL A 83 -1.11 -4.34 -4.03
N TYR A 84 -1.81 -5.21 -3.29
CA TYR A 84 -2.69 -6.22 -3.85
C TYR A 84 -4.11 -6.10 -3.33
N GLU A 85 -5.08 -6.47 -4.19
CA GLU A 85 -6.45 -6.82 -3.82
C GLU A 85 -6.75 -8.24 -4.26
N GLY A 86 -6.99 -9.12 -3.29
CA GLY A 86 -7.01 -10.55 -3.56
C GLY A 86 -5.69 -10.99 -4.19
N GLY A 87 -5.75 -11.60 -5.38
CA GLY A 87 -4.57 -12.05 -6.13
C GLY A 87 -4.05 -11.07 -7.18
N LYS A 88 -4.56 -9.83 -7.25
CA LYS A 88 -4.20 -8.87 -8.30
C LYS A 88 -3.39 -7.72 -7.74
N ILE A 89 -2.34 -7.31 -8.45
CA ILE A 89 -1.62 -6.06 -8.18
C ILE A 89 -2.55 -4.92 -8.58
N VAL A 90 -2.71 -3.94 -7.69
CA VAL A 90 -3.53 -2.74 -7.91
C VAL A 90 -2.71 -1.46 -7.82
N GLY A 91 -1.48 -1.54 -7.35
CA GLY A 91 -0.57 -0.41 -7.26
C GLY A 91 0.76 -0.78 -6.63
N LYS A 92 1.58 0.24 -6.41
CA LYS A 92 2.90 0.14 -5.80
C LYS A 92 3.14 1.34 -4.91
N ILE A 93 3.74 1.13 -3.75
CA ILE A 93 4.24 2.18 -2.88
C ILE A 93 5.75 2.29 -3.10
N VAL A 94 6.26 3.50 -3.28
CA VAL A 94 7.68 3.82 -3.27
C VAL A 94 7.99 4.57 -1.98
N PHE A 95 9.00 4.11 -1.25
CA PHE A 95 9.45 4.75 -0.03
C PHE A 95 10.63 5.69 -0.31
N GLY A 96 10.60 6.86 0.33
CA GLY A 96 11.72 7.81 0.35
C GLY A 96 12.81 7.46 1.34
#